data_AF-A0A2P8G7X2-F1
#
_entry.id   AF-A0A2P8G7X2-F1
#
_cell.length_a   1.000
_cell.length_b   1.000
_cell.length_c   1.000
_cell.angle_alpha   90.00
_cell.angle_beta   90.00
_cell.angle_gamma   90.00
#
_symmetry.space_group_name_H-M   'P 1'
#
loop_
_entity.id
_entity.type
_entity.pdbx_description
1 polymer ?
#
loop_
_entity_poly.entity_id
_entity_poly.type
_entity_poly.pdbx_seq_one_letter_code
_entity_poly.pdbx_strand_id
1 'polypeptide(L)'
;MRINLRNAVKIFFPNPSLEMVYFEAVANAMDANASLIQIFINIDSLSKTETYTIEIVDNGDGFTDKNFEKFSKLLEIEEKGHKGVGRLVFLNYFEEVYVSSIYQDQKRVFTLSNTFDGDNILSKGHGSLKRTSLLFKNYVKNKINSYDYVKPEAIKKALMEHFYPQLYQYKVNSKELRISIELKTNNPNPQYNFYPDVKEINVSQIPDLKLTSFKSEEIDLYENLDLYYSVEQREGAISTTITALSVDGRTIPVDVISKGGIPQGYEIIFLLYSNLFAGKVNISRQELDMDDAELKVIKRIFGEKIIEILDIKIPSIKTINEVTTKSLENRYPHLNGLFENNSVGLVDRNQSLEIAQRRFFQ
;
A
#
# COMPACT_ATOMS: atom_id res chain seq x y z
N MET A 1 -24.15 -18.16 -16.98
CA MET A 1 -24.55 -18.06 -15.56
C MET A 1 -24.30 -16.63 -15.12
N ARG A 2 -25.33 -15.86 -14.69
CA ARG A 2 -25.13 -14.49 -14.17
C ARG A 2 -24.64 -14.61 -12.72
N ILE A 3 -23.45 -14.12 -12.42
CA ILE A 3 -22.90 -14.15 -11.05
C ILE A 3 -23.68 -13.13 -10.21
N ASN A 4 -24.22 -13.56 -9.07
CA ASN A 4 -24.77 -12.62 -8.10
C ASN A 4 -23.59 -11.87 -7.44
N LEU A 5 -23.38 -10.61 -7.85
CA LEU A 5 -22.25 -9.80 -7.42
C LEU A 5 -22.20 -9.64 -5.90
N ARG A 6 -23.37 -9.54 -5.24
CA ARG A 6 -23.46 -9.42 -3.77
C ARG A 6 -22.85 -10.62 -3.05
N ASN A 7 -23.04 -11.83 -3.58
CA ASN A 7 -22.45 -13.04 -3.00
C ASN A 7 -20.97 -13.15 -3.35
N ALA A 8 -20.57 -12.78 -4.57
CA ALA A 8 -19.17 -12.77 -4.98
C ALA A 8 -18.32 -11.84 -4.10
N VAL A 9 -18.83 -10.64 -3.79
CA VAL A 9 -18.17 -9.67 -2.90
C VAL A 9 -17.83 -10.32 -1.55
N LYS A 10 -18.79 -11.01 -0.92
CA LYS A 10 -18.56 -11.66 0.39
C LYS A 10 -17.54 -12.79 0.36
N ILE A 11 -17.43 -13.50 -0.75
CA ILE A 11 -16.50 -14.62 -0.91
C ILE A 11 -15.08 -14.11 -1.12
N PHE A 12 -14.91 -13.13 -2.03
CA PHE A 12 -13.58 -12.61 -2.37
C PHE A 12 -13.06 -11.57 -1.37
N PHE A 13 -13.96 -10.92 -0.65
CA PHE A 13 -13.66 -9.89 0.33
C PHE A 13 -14.47 -10.17 1.61
N PRO A 14 -14.02 -11.10 2.47
CA PRO A 14 -14.72 -11.41 3.71
C PRO A 14 -14.68 -10.24 4.70
N ASN A 15 -13.53 -9.56 4.81
CA ASN A 15 -13.31 -8.42 5.72
C ASN A 15 -12.52 -7.29 5.04
N PRO A 16 -13.02 -6.69 3.94
CA PRO A 16 -12.30 -5.61 3.26
C PRO A 16 -12.22 -4.37 4.16
N SER A 17 -11.17 -3.58 3.98
CA SER A 17 -11.07 -2.22 4.52
C SER A 17 -11.60 -1.19 3.51
N LEU A 18 -12.02 -0.02 3.99
CA LEU A 18 -12.53 1.05 3.11
C LEU A 18 -11.42 1.59 2.20
N GLU A 19 -10.16 1.51 2.63
CA GLU A 19 -8.99 1.92 1.84
C GLU A 19 -8.87 1.17 0.52
N MET A 20 -9.37 -0.06 0.46
CA MET A 20 -9.38 -0.86 -0.76
C MET A 20 -10.15 -0.20 -1.90
N VAL A 21 -11.14 0.65 -1.60
CA VAL A 21 -11.85 1.43 -2.62
C VAL A 21 -10.88 2.40 -3.30
N TYR A 22 -10.06 3.10 -2.52
CA TYR A 22 -9.03 3.99 -3.05
C TYR A 22 -7.95 3.20 -3.79
N PHE A 23 -7.47 2.10 -3.21
CA PHE A 23 -6.43 1.28 -3.84
C PHE A 23 -6.88 0.77 -5.20
N GLU A 24 -8.07 0.18 -5.29
CA GLU A 24 -8.56 -0.37 -6.53
C GLU A 24 -8.82 0.71 -7.59
N ALA A 25 -9.38 1.86 -7.21
CA ALA A 25 -9.62 2.95 -8.17
C ALA A 25 -8.30 3.58 -8.67
N VAL A 26 -7.32 3.79 -7.78
CA VAL A 26 -6.00 4.31 -8.14
C VAL A 26 -5.21 3.32 -8.99
N ALA A 27 -5.27 2.02 -8.69
CA ALA A 27 -4.68 0.97 -9.52
C ALA A 27 -5.27 0.99 -10.95
N ASN A 28 -6.61 1.01 -11.08
CA ASN A 28 -7.26 1.07 -12.38
C ASN A 28 -6.90 2.34 -13.18
N ALA A 29 -6.73 3.47 -12.51
CA ALA A 29 -6.28 4.72 -13.15
C ALA A 29 -4.81 4.62 -13.62
N MET A 30 -3.91 4.04 -12.81
CA MET A 30 -2.52 3.81 -13.21
C MET A 30 -2.41 2.82 -14.38
N ASP A 31 -3.18 1.73 -14.34
CA ASP A 31 -3.27 0.74 -15.43
C ASP A 31 -3.79 1.36 -16.74
N ALA A 32 -4.64 2.40 -16.63
CA ALA A 32 -5.09 3.23 -17.74
C ALA A 32 -4.11 4.35 -18.12
N ASN A 33 -2.85 4.30 -17.67
CA ASN A 33 -1.81 5.29 -17.97
C ASN A 33 -2.16 6.74 -17.55
N ALA A 34 -2.93 6.91 -16.47
CA ALA A 34 -3.22 8.24 -15.94
C ALA A 34 -1.92 8.92 -15.43
N SER A 35 -1.82 10.23 -15.65
CA SER A 35 -0.79 11.11 -15.07
C SER A 35 -1.36 12.06 -14.00
N LEU A 36 -2.69 12.17 -13.93
CA LEU A 36 -3.41 12.91 -12.92
C LEU A 36 -4.57 12.07 -12.39
N ILE A 37 -4.61 11.91 -11.06
CA ILE A 37 -5.70 11.27 -10.33
C ILE A 37 -6.16 12.23 -9.25
N GLN A 38 -7.47 12.44 -9.13
CA GLN A 38 -8.08 13.34 -8.16
C GLN A 38 -9.13 12.56 -7.36
N ILE A 39 -8.98 12.54 -6.04
CA ILE A 39 -9.88 11.88 -5.10
C ILE A 39 -10.59 12.98 -4.31
N PHE A 40 -11.88 13.13 -4.54
CA PHE A 40 -12.74 14.06 -3.81
C PHE A 40 -13.59 13.30 -2.81
N ILE A 41 -13.49 13.67 -1.54
CA ILE A 41 -14.20 13.05 -0.43
C ILE A 41 -15.14 14.10 0.14
N ASN A 42 -16.45 13.83 0.12
CA ASN A 42 -17.43 14.71 0.73
C ASN A 42 -18.18 13.96 1.82
N ILE A 43 -18.23 14.53 3.02
CA ILE A 43 -18.99 14.00 4.15
C ILE A 43 -19.30 15.13 5.12
N ASP A 44 -20.55 15.24 5.59
CA ASP A 44 -20.95 16.32 6.49
C ASP A 44 -20.33 16.15 7.90
N SER A 45 -20.35 14.93 8.43
CA SER A 45 -19.67 14.48 9.64
C SER A 45 -19.51 12.96 9.60
N LEU A 46 -18.56 12.39 10.36
CA LEU A 46 -18.34 10.93 10.36
C LEU A 46 -19.57 10.12 10.86
N SER A 47 -20.46 10.76 11.61
CA SER A 47 -21.72 10.17 12.10
C SER A 47 -22.85 10.18 11.05
N LYS A 48 -22.74 10.99 10.00
CA LYS A 48 -23.74 11.13 8.93
C LYS A 48 -23.29 10.41 7.67
N THR A 49 -23.20 9.09 7.76
CA THR A 49 -22.69 8.23 6.68
C THR A 49 -23.50 8.34 5.39
N GLU A 50 -24.77 8.73 5.46
CA GLU A 50 -25.63 8.99 4.31
C GLU A 50 -25.16 10.15 3.43
N THR A 51 -24.37 11.08 3.99
CA THR A 51 -23.77 12.20 3.25
C THR A 51 -22.44 11.85 2.60
N TYR A 52 -21.89 10.66 2.90
CA TYR A 52 -20.58 10.25 2.45
C TYR A 52 -20.60 9.88 0.96
N THR A 53 -19.82 10.62 0.18
CA THR A 53 -19.59 10.35 -1.24
C THR A 53 -18.10 10.46 -1.54
N ILE A 54 -17.67 9.66 -2.51
CA ILE A 54 -16.33 9.74 -3.08
C ILE A 54 -16.50 9.97 -4.58
N GLU A 55 -15.75 10.90 -5.14
CA GLU A 55 -15.55 11.00 -6.59
C GLU A 55 -14.06 10.81 -6.90
N ILE A 56 -13.74 9.83 -7.73
CA ILE A 56 -12.37 9.59 -8.20
C ILE A 56 -12.31 9.88 -9.69
N VAL A 57 -11.42 10.77 -10.06
CA VAL A 57 -11.28 11.26 -11.43
C VAL A 57 -9.86 11.04 -11.91
N ASP A 58 -9.70 10.49 -13.11
CA ASP A 58 -8.41 10.34 -13.76
C ASP A 58 -8.42 10.88 -15.20
N ASN A 59 -7.23 11.10 -15.75
CA ASN A 59 -7.01 11.49 -17.14
C ASN A 59 -6.42 10.35 -18.01
N GLY A 60 -6.61 9.09 -17.59
CA GLY A 60 -6.11 7.92 -18.29
C GLY A 60 -6.86 7.63 -19.60
N ASP A 61 -6.54 6.52 -20.24
CA ASP A 61 -7.08 6.08 -21.52
C ASP A 61 -8.61 5.88 -21.53
N GLY A 62 -9.20 5.71 -20.34
CA GLY A 62 -10.64 5.60 -20.15
C GLY A 62 -11.25 4.26 -20.54
N PHE A 63 -12.58 4.21 -20.57
CA PHE A 63 -13.36 3.00 -20.83
C PHE A 63 -13.55 2.74 -22.33
N THR A 64 -12.44 2.56 -23.04
CA THR A 64 -12.41 1.99 -24.40
C THR A 64 -13.18 0.67 -24.46
N ASP A 65 -13.58 0.21 -25.65
CA ASP A 65 -14.29 -1.08 -25.77
C ASP A 65 -13.52 -2.22 -25.07
N LYS A 66 -12.19 -2.27 -25.26
CA LYS A 66 -11.30 -3.23 -24.58
C LYS A 66 -11.35 -3.09 -23.06
N ASN A 67 -11.20 -1.87 -22.52
CA ASN A 67 -11.16 -1.64 -21.08
C ASN A 67 -12.53 -1.89 -20.43
N PHE A 68 -13.62 -1.54 -21.12
CA PHE A 68 -14.98 -1.82 -20.67
C PHE A 68 -15.31 -3.31 -20.69
N GLU A 69 -14.86 -4.04 -21.71
CA GLU A 69 -15.01 -5.49 -21.77
C GLU A 69 -14.26 -6.16 -20.60
N LYS A 70 -13.00 -5.77 -20.35
CA LYS A 70 -12.22 -6.23 -19.18
C LYS A 70 -12.91 -5.90 -17.86
N PHE A 71 -13.49 -4.71 -17.74
CA PHE A 71 -14.27 -4.31 -16.58
C PHE A 71 -15.60 -5.07 -16.46
N SER A 72 -16.16 -5.59 -17.54
CA SER A 72 -17.42 -6.34 -17.49
C SER A 72 -17.19 -7.80 -17.14
N LYS A 73 -16.04 -8.38 -17.50
CA LYS A 73 -15.72 -9.78 -17.25
C LYS A 73 -15.05 -9.98 -15.89
N LEU A 74 -15.69 -10.75 -15.01
CA LEU A 74 -15.15 -11.12 -13.70
C LEU A 74 -14.42 -12.46 -13.80
N LEU A 75 -13.40 -12.65 -12.98
CA LEU A 75 -12.64 -13.92 -12.84
C LEU A 75 -11.83 -14.34 -14.08
N GLU A 76 -11.75 -13.51 -15.11
CA GLU A 76 -10.83 -13.74 -16.23
C GLU A 76 -9.43 -13.20 -15.87
N ILE A 77 -8.47 -14.12 -15.83
CA ILE A 77 -7.05 -13.85 -15.50
C ILE A 77 -6.28 -13.85 -16.82
N GLU A 78 -6.01 -12.68 -17.38
CA GLU A 78 -5.17 -12.55 -18.58
C GLU A 78 -3.68 -12.39 -18.23
N GLU A 79 -3.36 -11.84 -17.05
CA GLU A 79 -2.00 -11.47 -16.63
C GLU A 79 -1.67 -12.03 -15.23
N LYS A 80 -0.42 -12.47 -15.01
CA LYS A 80 0.06 -12.87 -13.68
C LYS A 80 -0.05 -11.66 -12.72
N GLY A 81 -0.75 -11.82 -11.61
CA GLY A 81 -1.10 -10.73 -10.66
C GLY A 81 -2.53 -10.19 -10.83
N HIS A 82 -3.07 -10.26 -12.05
CA HIS A 82 -4.47 -10.18 -12.51
C HIS A 82 -5.55 -10.99 -11.77
N LYS A 83 -6.07 -10.63 -10.58
CA LYS A 83 -7.18 -11.43 -9.97
C LYS A 83 -8.58 -11.19 -10.56
N GLY A 84 -8.80 -10.15 -11.36
CA GLY A 84 -10.06 -9.92 -12.08
C GLY A 84 -11.31 -9.61 -11.23
N VAL A 85 -11.15 -9.33 -9.93
CA VAL A 85 -12.28 -9.14 -8.98
C VAL A 85 -12.18 -7.86 -8.14
N GLY A 86 -11.12 -7.05 -8.29
CA GLY A 86 -10.82 -5.92 -7.41
C GLY A 86 -11.98 -4.93 -7.26
N ARG A 87 -12.53 -4.45 -8.39
CA ARG A 87 -13.70 -3.54 -8.47
C ARG A 87 -14.95 -3.99 -7.70
N LEU A 88 -15.07 -5.28 -7.35
CA LEU A 88 -16.17 -5.74 -6.49
C LEU A 88 -16.11 -5.12 -5.09
N VAL A 89 -14.92 -4.71 -4.62
CA VAL A 89 -14.77 -4.07 -3.31
C VAL A 89 -15.59 -2.78 -3.18
N PHE A 90 -15.86 -2.10 -4.31
CA PHE A 90 -16.72 -0.92 -4.36
C PHE A 90 -18.12 -1.22 -3.81
N LEU A 91 -18.69 -2.36 -4.24
CA LEU A 91 -20.04 -2.80 -3.88
C LEU A 91 -20.15 -3.33 -2.44
N ASN A 92 -19.02 -3.46 -1.72
CA ASN A 92 -19.06 -3.74 -0.29
C ASN A 92 -19.40 -2.50 0.54
N TYR A 93 -19.06 -1.31 0.03
CA TYR A 93 -19.19 -0.04 0.75
C TYR A 93 -20.23 0.90 0.15
N PHE A 94 -20.54 0.78 -1.14
CA PHE A 94 -21.46 1.67 -1.86
C PHE A 94 -22.48 0.84 -2.64
N GLU A 95 -23.72 1.30 -2.72
CA GLU A 95 -24.75 0.60 -3.51
C GLU A 95 -24.49 0.71 -5.00
N GLU A 96 -23.96 1.86 -5.42
CA GLU A 96 -23.78 2.21 -6.82
C GLU A 96 -22.53 3.08 -7.03
N VAL A 97 -21.86 2.81 -8.15
CA VAL A 97 -20.77 3.62 -8.68
C VAL A 97 -21.15 4.08 -10.08
N TYR A 98 -21.39 5.37 -10.24
CA TYR A 98 -21.65 5.97 -11.53
C TYR A 98 -20.33 6.21 -12.24
N VAL A 99 -20.19 5.68 -13.44
CA VAL A 99 -18.99 5.81 -14.25
C VAL A 99 -19.29 6.68 -15.45
N SER A 100 -18.50 7.72 -15.67
CA SER A 100 -18.52 8.55 -16.87
C SER A 100 -17.10 8.68 -17.42
N SER A 101 -16.87 8.19 -18.63
CA SER A 101 -15.56 8.21 -19.26
C SER A 101 -15.62 8.83 -20.65
N ILE A 102 -14.73 9.79 -20.91
CA ILE A 102 -14.53 10.46 -22.19
C ILE A 102 -13.17 10.01 -22.72
N TYR A 103 -13.17 9.40 -23.89
CA TYR A 103 -11.98 8.89 -24.57
C TYR A 103 -12.21 8.92 -26.09
N GLN A 104 -11.21 9.27 -26.89
CA GLN A 104 -11.28 9.19 -28.38
C GLN A 104 -12.58 9.77 -29.00
N ASP A 105 -13.03 10.96 -28.55
CA ASP A 105 -14.31 11.59 -28.97
C ASP A 105 -15.57 10.76 -28.70
N GLN A 106 -15.48 9.76 -27.84
CA GLN A 106 -16.57 8.97 -27.30
C GLN A 106 -16.77 9.30 -25.83
N LYS A 107 -18.02 9.15 -25.38
CA LYS A 107 -18.37 9.16 -23.97
C LYS A 107 -19.13 7.87 -23.65
N ARG A 108 -18.60 7.09 -22.71
CA ARG A 108 -19.27 5.93 -22.13
C ARG A 108 -19.76 6.24 -20.73
N VAL A 109 -21.03 5.94 -20.46
CA VAL A 109 -21.64 6.07 -19.13
C VAL A 109 -22.29 4.75 -18.75
N PHE A 110 -22.09 4.30 -17.51
CA PHE A 110 -22.76 3.15 -16.94
C PHE A 110 -22.77 3.24 -15.41
N THR A 111 -23.58 2.40 -14.76
CA THR A 111 -23.62 2.31 -13.30
C THR A 111 -23.25 0.90 -12.87
N LEU A 112 -22.16 0.77 -12.10
CA LEU A 112 -21.84 -0.48 -11.43
C LEU A 112 -22.71 -0.59 -10.17
N SER A 113 -23.50 -1.66 -10.08
CA SER A 113 -24.31 -2.02 -8.92
C SER A 113 -24.36 -3.54 -8.77
N ASN A 114 -25.03 -4.06 -7.73
CA ASN A 114 -25.21 -5.51 -7.55
C ASN A 114 -26.00 -6.19 -8.68
N THR A 115 -26.71 -5.42 -9.52
CA THR A 115 -27.49 -5.91 -10.66
C THR A 115 -26.84 -5.59 -12.01
N PHE A 116 -25.60 -5.10 -12.02
CA PHE A 116 -24.89 -4.77 -13.25
C PHE A 116 -24.75 -5.99 -14.16
N ASP A 117 -25.12 -5.83 -15.42
CA ASP A 117 -25.07 -6.88 -16.44
C ASP A 117 -24.38 -6.45 -17.74
N GLY A 118 -23.62 -5.34 -17.71
CA GLY A 118 -22.86 -4.83 -18.86
C GLY A 118 -23.55 -3.68 -19.60
N ASP A 119 -24.75 -3.29 -19.18
CA ASP A 119 -25.47 -2.16 -19.77
C ASP A 119 -24.68 -0.85 -19.66
N ASN A 120 -24.57 -0.14 -20.79
CA ASN A 120 -23.85 1.12 -20.90
C ASN A 120 -24.42 1.97 -22.05
N ILE A 121 -24.19 3.28 -21.97
CA ILE A 121 -24.61 4.25 -22.97
C ILE A 121 -23.36 4.84 -23.63
N LEU A 122 -23.30 4.72 -24.95
CA LEU A 122 -22.31 5.38 -25.80
C LEU A 122 -22.91 6.63 -26.42
N SER A 123 -22.15 7.72 -26.38
CA SER A 123 -22.52 9.01 -26.96
C SER A 123 -21.28 9.72 -27.51
N LYS A 124 -21.48 10.78 -28.29
CA LYS A 124 -20.38 11.62 -28.77
C LYS A 124 -19.75 12.35 -27.58
N GLY A 125 -18.44 12.19 -27.42
CA GLY A 125 -17.63 12.95 -26.47
C GLY A 125 -17.49 14.39 -26.94
N HIS A 126 -17.53 15.33 -26.00
CA HIS A 126 -17.24 16.74 -26.26
C HIS A 126 -15.91 17.09 -25.61
N GLY A 127 -14.84 17.10 -26.42
CA GLY A 127 -13.51 17.56 -26.01
C GLY A 127 -12.41 16.53 -26.25
N SER A 128 -11.19 17.04 -26.47
CA SER A 128 -9.97 16.25 -26.64
C SER A 128 -9.41 15.68 -25.33
N LEU A 129 -10.00 16.06 -24.19
CA LEU A 129 -9.53 15.69 -22.86
C LEU A 129 -10.05 14.31 -22.48
N LYS A 130 -9.11 13.36 -22.34
CA LYS A 130 -9.38 12.07 -21.72
C LYS A 130 -9.75 12.29 -20.25
N ARG A 131 -10.88 11.74 -19.81
CA ARG A 131 -11.35 11.88 -18.43
C ARG A 131 -12.25 10.72 -18.05
N THR A 132 -11.95 10.08 -16.93
CA THR A 132 -12.83 9.09 -16.32
C THR A 132 -13.20 9.57 -14.92
N SER A 133 -14.48 9.48 -14.56
CA SER A 133 -14.99 9.79 -13.22
C SER A 133 -15.78 8.60 -12.70
N LEU A 134 -15.45 8.17 -11.48
CA LEU A 134 -16.15 7.18 -10.68
C LEU A 134 -16.78 7.91 -9.49
N LEU A 135 -18.11 8.03 -9.47
CA LEU A 135 -18.86 8.66 -8.40
C LEU A 135 -19.56 7.59 -7.55
N PHE A 136 -19.07 7.42 -6.34
CA PHE A 136 -19.53 6.45 -5.35
C PHE A 136 -20.65 7.07 -4.51
N LYS A 137 -21.83 6.44 -4.51
CA LYS A 137 -23.02 6.91 -3.76
C LYS A 137 -23.63 5.83 -2.88
N ASN A 138 -24.45 6.28 -1.93
CA ASN A 138 -25.21 5.47 -0.99
C ASN A 138 -24.30 4.50 -0.21
N TYR A 139 -23.60 5.04 0.78
CA TYR A 139 -22.73 4.22 1.63
C TYR A 139 -23.56 3.19 2.42
N VAL A 140 -23.15 1.92 2.35
CA VAL A 140 -23.96 0.76 2.78
C VAL A 140 -23.75 0.42 4.26
N LYS A 141 -22.62 0.79 4.86
CA LYS A 141 -22.34 0.43 6.27
C LYS A 141 -22.92 1.49 7.21
N ASN A 142 -23.35 1.05 8.40
CA ASN A 142 -23.95 1.95 9.40
C ASN A 142 -22.98 2.97 10.02
N LYS A 143 -21.67 2.78 9.84
CA LYS A 143 -20.63 3.67 10.38
C LYS A 143 -19.36 3.62 9.55
N ILE A 144 -18.58 4.68 9.63
CA ILE A 144 -17.17 4.71 9.22
C ILE A 144 -16.34 4.58 10.51
N ASN A 145 -15.57 3.50 10.63
CA ASN A 145 -14.94 3.11 11.90
C ASN A 145 -13.73 3.97 12.30
N SER A 146 -13.17 4.76 11.38
CA SER A 146 -12.02 5.61 11.63
C SER A 146 -12.05 6.86 10.75
N TYR A 147 -11.59 7.98 11.30
CA TYR A 147 -11.33 9.20 10.53
C TYR A 147 -10.22 8.99 9.48
N ASP A 148 -9.32 8.03 9.69
CA ASP A 148 -8.22 7.76 8.76
C ASP A 148 -8.73 7.29 7.38
N TYR A 149 -9.95 6.76 7.29
CA TYR A 149 -10.57 6.39 6.02
C TYR A 149 -11.07 7.58 5.18
N VAL A 150 -11.08 8.78 5.73
CA VAL A 150 -11.55 10.00 5.04
C VAL A 150 -10.53 11.14 5.09
N LYS A 151 -9.57 11.12 6.02
CA LYS A 151 -8.54 12.17 6.15
C LYS A 151 -7.53 12.09 5.00
N PRO A 152 -7.28 13.20 4.28
CA PRO A 152 -6.33 13.24 3.17
C PRO A 152 -4.93 12.76 3.53
N GLU A 153 -4.40 13.13 4.70
CA GLU A 153 -3.05 12.71 5.13
C GLU A 153 -2.95 11.19 5.36
N ALA A 154 -3.99 10.59 5.95
CA ALA A 154 -4.01 9.15 6.20
C ALA A 154 -4.14 8.35 4.89
N ILE A 155 -5.02 8.79 3.98
CA ILE A 155 -5.18 8.17 2.66
C ILE A 155 -3.91 8.33 1.83
N LYS A 156 -3.26 9.50 1.89
CA LYS A 156 -1.95 9.73 1.25
C LYS A 156 -0.93 8.71 1.73
N LYS A 157 -0.81 8.54 3.05
CA LYS A 157 0.11 7.56 3.65
C LYS A 157 -0.23 6.14 3.19
N ALA A 158 -1.49 5.74 3.24
CA ALA A 158 -1.94 4.41 2.82
C ALA A 158 -1.64 4.14 1.33
N LEU A 159 -1.87 5.12 0.45
CA LEU A 159 -1.55 4.99 -0.98
C LEU A 159 -0.04 4.90 -1.23
N MET A 160 0.75 5.73 -0.55
CA MET A 160 2.22 5.69 -0.62
C MET A 160 2.75 4.34 -0.16
N GLU A 161 2.27 3.84 0.98
CA GLU A 161 2.66 2.53 1.51
C GLU A 161 2.26 1.41 0.55
N HIS A 162 1.04 1.41 0.03
CA HIS A 162 0.55 0.32 -0.82
C HIS A 162 1.20 0.27 -2.22
N PHE A 163 1.44 1.43 -2.84
CA PHE A 163 1.91 1.54 -4.22
C PHE A 163 3.36 1.98 -4.37
N TYR A 164 4.15 2.02 -3.30
CA TYR A 164 5.52 2.53 -3.36
C TYR A 164 6.34 1.96 -4.53
N PRO A 165 6.36 0.64 -4.80
CA PRO A 165 7.05 0.07 -5.94
C PRO A 165 6.62 0.68 -7.28
N GLN A 166 5.32 0.75 -7.54
CA GLN A 166 4.78 1.28 -8.78
C GLN A 166 5.06 2.78 -8.91
N LEU A 167 4.87 3.56 -7.84
CA LEU A 167 5.19 4.99 -7.83
C LEU A 167 6.67 5.25 -8.10
N TYR A 168 7.55 4.42 -7.54
CA TYR A 168 8.98 4.50 -7.81
C TYR A 168 9.33 4.13 -9.27
N GLN A 169 8.66 3.13 -9.84
CA GLN A 169 8.81 2.82 -11.27
C GLN A 169 8.36 3.97 -12.17
N TYR A 170 7.31 4.72 -11.81
CA TYR A 170 6.96 5.94 -12.54
C TYR A 170 8.09 6.96 -12.52
N LYS A 171 8.69 7.19 -11.33
CA LYS A 171 9.84 8.08 -11.18
C LYS A 171 11.04 7.64 -12.04
N VAL A 172 11.46 6.38 -11.94
CA VAL A 172 12.61 5.85 -12.69
C VAL A 172 12.39 5.94 -14.20
N ASN A 173 11.16 5.68 -14.66
CA ASN A 173 10.79 5.78 -16.07
C ASN A 173 10.49 7.22 -16.53
N SER A 174 10.75 8.24 -15.69
CA SER A 174 10.47 9.65 -15.98
C SER A 174 9.01 9.91 -16.40
N LYS A 175 8.08 9.12 -15.86
CA LYS A 175 6.64 9.31 -16.06
C LYS A 175 6.10 10.26 -14.99
N GLU A 176 5.28 11.22 -15.40
CA GLU A 176 4.57 12.08 -14.47
C GLU A 176 3.35 11.36 -13.90
N LEU A 177 3.17 11.45 -12.59
CA LEU A 177 1.95 11.06 -11.89
C LEU A 177 1.74 11.95 -10.67
N ARG A 178 0.56 12.56 -10.61
CA ARG A 178 0.08 13.33 -9.46
C ARG A 178 -1.24 12.76 -8.96
N ILE A 179 -1.33 12.57 -7.65
CA ILE A 179 -2.57 12.14 -6.98
C ILE A 179 -2.95 13.22 -5.97
N SER A 180 -4.07 13.90 -6.17
CA SER A 180 -4.63 14.88 -5.21
C SER A 180 -5.76 14.25 -4.42
N ILE A 181 -5.78 14.46 -3.11
CA ILE A 181 -6.79 13.95 -2.19
C ILE A 181 -7.39 15.14 -1.46
N GLU A 182 -8.67 15.41 -1.69
CA GLU A 182 -9.39 16.54 -1.12
C GLU A 182 -10.54 16.02 -0.24
N LEU A 183 -10.63 16.55 0.98
CA LEU A 183 -11.74 16.34 1.89
C LEU A 183 -12.55 17.62 2.03
N LYS A 184 -13.87 17.51 1.86
CA LYS A 184 -14.85 18.54 2.22
C LYS A 184 -15.76 18.04 3.32
N THR A 185 -15.87 18.83 4.38
CA THR A 185 -16.77 18.61 5.51
C THR A 185 -17.28 19.93 6.06
N ASN A 186 -18.54 19.98 6.45
CA ASN A 186 -19.11 21.17 7.09
C ASN A 186 -19.03 21.11 8.62
N ASN A 187 -18.81 19.93 9.21
CA ASN A 187 -18.65 19.76 10.65
C ASN A 187 -17.25 19.19 10.96
N PRO A 188 -16.22 20.05 11.00
CA PRO A 188 -14.89 19.63 11.38
C PRO A 188 -14.85 19.14 12.83
N ASN A 189 -13.92 18.24 13.13
CA ASN A 189 -13.63 17.74 14.47
C ASN A 189 -12.13 17.88 14.78
N PRO A 190 -11.73 18.97 15.46
CA PRO A 190 -10.32 19.26 15.77
C PRO A 190 -9.65 18.18 16.62
N GLN A 191 -10.38 17.49 17.49
CA GLN A 191 -9.82 16.43 18.34
C GLN A 191 -9.18 15.29 17.51
N TYR A 192 -9.72 15.03 16.31
CA TYR A 192 -9.26 13.97 15.42
C TYR A 192 -8.51 14.50 14.19
N ASN A 193 -8.14 15.78 14.18
CA ASN A 193 -7.57 16.48 13.02
C ASN A 193 -8.43 16.30 11.76
N PHE A 194 -9.75 16.40 11.91
CA PHE A 194 -10.71 16.24 10.81
C PHE A 194 -11.25 17.61 10.39
N TYR A 195 -10.80 18.11 9.26
CA TYR A 195 -11.18 19.41 8.70
C TYR A 195 -11.05 19.37 7.17
N PRO A 196 -11.65 20.31 6.42
CA PRO A 196 -11.40 20.42 4.99
C PRO A 196 -9.90 20.57 4.72
N ASP A 197 -9.34 19.67 3.93
CA ASP A 197 -7.89 19.57 3.71
C ASP A 197 -7.62 19.01 2.32
N VAL A 198 -6.43 19.30 1.80
CA VAL A 198 -5.95 18.79 0.52
C VAL A 198 -4.53 18.31 0.68
N LYS A 199 -4.26 17.08 0.22
CA LYS A 199 -2.92 16.50 0.17
C LYS A 199 -2.61 16.00 -1.22
N GLU A 200 -1.33 16.04 -1.57
CA GLU A 200 -0.86 15.55 -2.87
C GLU A 200 0.27 14.54 -2.71
N ILE A 201 0.27 13.57 -3.62
CA ILE A 201 1.39 12.71 -3.95
C ILE A 201 1.90 13.15 -5.31
N ASN A 202 3.20 13.42 -5.41
CA ASN A 202 3.88 13.66 -6.67
C ASN A 202 5.08 12.73 -6.76
N VAL A 203 5.11 11.88 -7.80
CA VAL A 203 6.20 10.90 -7.99
C VAL A 203 7.58 11.55 -8.10
N SER A 204 7.66 12.82 -8.53
CA SER A 204 8.93 13.55 -8.59
C SER A 204 9.50 13.87 -7.21
N GLN A 205 8.70 13.80 -6.14
CA GLN A 205 9.10 14.09 -4.76
C GLN A 205 9.53 12.84 -4.00
N ILE A 206 9.30 11.64 -4.55
CA ILE A 206 9.77 10.39 -3.98
C ILE A 206 11.31 10.41 -3.95
N PRO A 207 11.99 9.96 -2.88
CA PRO A 207 13.46 9.92 -2.83
C PRO A 207 14.06 8.98 -3.88
N ASP A 208 15.33 9.17 -4.21
CA ASP A 208 16.06 8.22 -5.06
C ASP A 208 16.44 6.98 -4.23
N LEU A 209 16.22 5.78 -4.78
CA LEU A 209 16.59 4.55 -4.13
C LEU A 209 17.89 3.99 -4.72
N LYS A 210 18.79 3.55 -3.84
CA LYS A 210 20.01 2.82 -4.19
C LYS A 210 19.70 1.34 -4.33
N LEU A 211 20.34 0.66 -5.27
CA LEU A 211 20.20 -0.77 -5.48
C LEU A 211 21.41 -1.53 -4.93
N THR A 212 21.14 -2.60 -4.18
CA THR A 212 22.09 -3.66 -3.89
C THR A 212 21.44 -5.00 -4.26
N SER A 213 22.13 -5.82 -5.05
CA SER A 213 21.67 -7.16 -5.44
C SER A 213 22.46 -8.24 -4.69
N PHE A 214 21.77 -9.30 -4.27
CA PHE A 214 22.39 -10.46 -3.63
C PHE A 214 21.61 -11.75 -3.95
N LYS A 215 22.23 -12.89 -3.68
CA LYS A 215 21.63 -14.23 -3.85
C LYS A 215 21.61 -14.96 -2.51
N SER A 216 20.72 -15.94 -2.38
CA SER A 216 20.74 -16.84 -1.24
C SER A 216 20.42 -18.27 -1.67
N GLU A 217 21.41 -19.16 -1.51
CA GLU A 217 21.28 -20.59 -1.79
C GLU A 217 20.20 -21.27 -0.94
N GLU A 218 19.81 -20.66 0.19
CA GLU A 218 18.75 -21.16 1.06
C GLU A 218 17.34 -20.96 0.50
N ILE A 219 17.16 -20.06 -0.47
CA ILE A 219 15.87 -19.82 -1.11
C ILE A 219 15.91 -20.32 -2.55
N ASP A 220 16.85 -19.80 -3.34
CA ASP A 220 17.03 -20.17 -4.74
C ASP A 220 18.44 -19.79 -5.20
N LEU A 221 19.15 -20.73 -5.83
CA LEU A 221 20.53 -20.58 -6.29
C LEU A 221 20.67 -19.58 -7.45
N TYR A 222 19.62 -19.37 -8.21
CA TYR A 222 19.64 -18.66 -9.49
C TYR A 222 18.97 -17.29 -9.40
N GLU A 223 17.93 -17.14 -8.60
CA GLU A 223 17.20 -15.89 -8.45
C GLU A 223 17.97 -14.82 -7.67
N ASN A 224 17.90 -13.60 -8.18
CA ASN A 224 18.44 -12.43 -7.48
C ASN A 224 17.38 -11.85 -6.53
N LEU A 225 17.87 -11.34 -5.41
CA LEU A 225 17.16 -10.49 -4.48
C LEU A 225 17.71 -9.07 -4.65
N ASP A 226 16.88 -8.18 -5.17
CA ASP A 226 17.23 -6.78 -5.45
C ASP A 226 16.66 -5.88 -4.35
N LEU A 227 17.53 -5.34 -3.51
CA LEU A 227 17.15 -4.42 -2.44
C LEU A 227 17.33 -2.97 -2.89
N TYR A 228 16.21 -2.30 -3.08
CA TYR A 228 16.16 -0.85 -3.28
C TYR A 228 15.99 -0.15 -1.94
N TYR A 229 16.82 0.85 -1.65
CA TYR A 229 16.79 1.52 -0.37
C TYR A 229 17.09 3.02 -0.40
N SER A 230 16.50 3.75 0.55
CA SER A 230 16.90 5.10 0.92
C SER A 230 17.00 5.22 2.44
N VAL A 231 18.03 5.93 2.91
CA VAL A 231 18.26 6.24 4.32
C VAL A 231 18.66 7.70 4.38
N GLU A 232 17.71 8.56 4.76
CA GLU A 232 17.87 10.00 4.80
C GLU A 232 17.66 10.53 6.21
N GLN A 233 18.55 11.42 6.66
CA GLN A 233 18.40 12.12 7.94
C GLN A 233 17.51 13.35 7.75
N ARG A 234 16.49 13.48 8.57
CA ARG A 234 15.50 14.57 8.60
C ARG A 234 15.50 15.21 9.99
N GLU A 235 16.22 16.32 10.15
CA GLU A 235 16.28 17.03 11.43
C GLU A 235 14.89 17.46 11.91
N GLY A 236 14.59 17.20 13.18
CA GLY A 236 13.31 17.59 13.81
C GLY A 236 12.08 16.79 13.36
N ALA A 237 12.23 15.79 12.50
CA ALA A 237 11.14 14.94 12.05
C ALA A 237 11.01 13.66 12.89
N ILE A 238 9.79 13.15 13.00
CA ILE A 238 9.52 11.80 13.49
C ILE A 238 10.07 10.82 12.46
N SER A 239 10.76 9.78 12.93
CA SER A 239 11.29 8.76 12.01
C SER A 239 10.17 7.98 11.31
N THR A 240 10.36 7.73 10.02
CA THR A 240 9.47 6.91 9.20
C THR A 240 10.23 5.74 8.62
N THR A 241 9.57 4.59 8.52
CA THR A 241 10.19 3.38 8.01
C THR A 241 9.22 2.58 7.17
N ILE A 242 9.65 2.23 5.96
CA ILE A 242 8.96 1.31 5.07
C ILE A 242 9.90 0.13 4.84
N THR A 243 9.48 -1.06 5.27
CA THR A 243 10.16 -2.33 4.98
C THR A 243 9.17 -3.28 4.34
N ALA A 244 9.43 -3.67 3.09
CA ALA A 244 8.45 -4.43 2.33
C ALA A 244 9.03 -5.30 1.22
N LEU A 245 8.27 -6.33 0.85
CA LEU A 245 8.45 -7.05 -0.41
C LEU A 245 7.66 -6.32 -1.50
N SER A 246 8.24 -6.24 -2.70
CA SER A 246 7.51 -5.81 -3.88
C SER A 246 6.91 -7.01 -4.58
N VAL A 247 5.59 -7.03 -4.70
CA VAL A 247 4.84 -8.12 -5.32
C VAL A 247 3.83 -7.56 -6.30
N ASP A 248 3.98 -7.89 -7.59
CA ASP A 248 3.09 -7.45 -8.68
C ASP A 248 2.78 -5.94 -8.65
N GLY A 249 3.81 -5.12 -8.44
CA GLY A 249 3.71 -3.65 -8.37
C GLY A 249 3.21 -3.09 -7.03
N ARG A 250 2.93 -3.94 -6.05
CA ARG A 250 2.42 -3.55 -4.72
C ARG A 250 3.42 -3.83 -3.62
N THR A 251 3.22 -3.18 -2.49
CA THR A 251 3.98 -3.39 -1.26
C THR A 251 3.27 -4.44 -0.40
N ILE A 252 4.01 -5.46 0.04
CA ILE A 252 3.63 -6.31 1.17
C ILE A 252 4.53 -5.94 2.35
N PRO A 253 3.99 -5.27 3.39
CA PRO A 253 4.78 -4.88 4.56
C PRO A 253 5.40 -6.09 5.25
N VAL A 254 6.65 -5.94 5.68
CA VAL A 254 7.38 -6.97 6.40
C VAL A 254 7.94 -6.38 7.68
N ASP A 255 7.55 -6.98 8.80
CA ASP A 255 8.10 -6.68 10.11
C ASP A 255 9.48 -7.33 10.26
N VAL A 256 10.52 -6.60 9.87
CA VAL A 256 11.95 -6.98 10.04
C VAL A 256 12.68 -6.07 11.02
N ILE A 257 12.18 -4.87 11.27
CA ILE A 257 12.79 -3.92 12.20
C ILE A 257 12.51 -4.38 13.63
N SER A 258 13.54 -4.29 14.49
CA SER A 258 13.42 -4.56 15.91
C SER A 258 12.35 -3.67 16.58
N LYS A 259 11.76 -4.14 17.67
CA LYS A 259 10.86 -3.33 18.50
C LYS A 259 11.54 -2.07 19.09
N GLY A 260 12.86 -2.05 19.15
CA GLY A 260 13.63 -0.86 19.54
C GLY A 260 13.60 0.23 18.46
N GLY A 261 13.16 -0.11 17.25
CA GLY A 261 12.97 0.81 16.14
C GLY A 261 14.30 1.30 15.54
N ILE A 262 14.26 2.52 15.03
CA ILE A 262 15.41 3.24 14.49
C ILE A 262 15.63 4.55 15.26
N PRO A 263 16.82 5.15 15.23
CA PRO A 263 17.04 6.48 15.80
C PRO A 263 16.06 7.52 15.24
N GLN A 264 15.74 8.54 16.04
CA GLN A 264 14.85 9.64 15.64
C GLN A 264 15.47 10.50 14.53
N GLY A 265 14.63 11.11 13.70
CA GLY A 265 15.05 11.99 12.61
C GLY A 265 15.57 11.24 11.38
N TYR A 266 15.03 10.06 11.07
CA TYR A 266 15.38 9.31 9.86
C TYR A 266 14.15 8.91 9.04
N GLU A 267 14.24 9.10 7.74
CA GLU A 267 13.31 8.56 6.74
C GLU A 267 14.00 7.38 6.04
N ILE A 268 13.44 6.18 6.24
CA ILE A 268 14.06 4.93 5.81
C ILE A 268 13.10 4.11 4.95
N ILE A 269 13.59 3.62 3.83
CA ILE A 269 12.81 2.87 2.84
C ILE A 269 13.64 1.69 2.38
N PHE A 270 13.07 0.49 2.47
CA PHE A 270 13.65 -0.76 2.01
C PHE A 270 12.60 -1.57 1.26
N LEU A 271 12.84 -1.80 -0.02
CA LEU A 271 11.96 -2.55 -0.91
C LEU A 271 12.74 -3.71 -1.52
N LEU A 272 12.31 -4.93 -1.23
CA LEU A 272 12.93 -6.14 -1.78
C LEU A 272 12.16 -6.63 -3.00
N TYR A 273 12.85 -6.77 -4.12
CA TYR A 273 12.30 -7.28 -5.38
C TYR A 273 12.91 -8.64 -5.71
N SER A 274 12.08 -9.54 -6.23
CA SER A 274 12.51 -10.83 -6.77
C SER A 274 11.40 -11.46 -7.61
N ASN A 275 11.76 -12.27 -8.62
CA ASN A 275 10.78 -13.07 -9.36
C ASN A 275 10.11 -14.14 -8.48
N LEU A 276 10.75 -14.50 -7.36
CA LEU A 276 10.19 -15.42 -6.35
C LEU A 276 8.84 -14.95 -5.82
N PHE A 277 8.59 -13.65 -5.82
CA PHE A 277 7.35 -13.08 -5.30
C PHE A 277 6.24 -13.03 -6.36
N ALA A 278 6.56 -13.15 -7.65
CA ALA A 278 5.60 -12.92 -8.73
C ALA A 278 4.33 -13.79 -8.56
N GLY A 279 3.17 -13.15 -8.51
CA GLY A 279 1.87 -13.82 -8.32
C GLY A 279 1.59 -14.38 -6.92
N LYS A 280 2.52 -14.26 -5.96
CA LYS A 280 2.40 -14.76 -4.57
C LYS A 280 1.55 -13.83 -3.72
N VAL A 281 0.37 -13.46 -4.19
CA VAL A 281 -0.59 -12.66 -3.43
C VAL A 281 -1.96 -13.30 -3.43
N ASN A 282 -2.67 -13.12 -2.31
CA ASN A 282 -4.05 -13.54 -2.14
C ASN A 282 -5.01 -12.78 -3.11
N ILE A 283 -6.29 -13.15 -3.12
CA ILE A 283 -7.27 -12.59 -4.07
C ILE A 283 -7.48 -11.08 -3.86
N SER A 284 -7.43 -10.61 -2.60
CA SER A 284 -7.51 -9.18 -2.27
C SER A 284 -6.21 -8.42 -2.56
N ARG A 285 -5.13 -9.14 -2.90
CA ARG A 285 -3.78 -8.62 -3.14
C ARG A 285 -3.25 -7.76 -1.98
N GLN A 286 -3.52 -8.21 -0.76
CA GLN A 286 -3.07 -7.56 0.48
C GLN A 286 -2.11 -8.42 1.28
N GLU A 287 -2.14 -9.73 1.10
CA GLU A 287 -1.31 -10.68 1.84
C GLU A 287 -0.53 -11.55 0.88
N LEU A 288 0.66 -11.96 1.33
CA LEU A 288 1.52 -12.88 0.60
C LEU A 288 0.93 -14.29 0.67
N ASP A 289 0.87 -14.97 -0.48
CA ASP A 289 0.48 -16.36 -0.61
C ASP A 289 1.76 -17.21 -0.78
N MET A 290 2.46 -17.44 0.33
CA MET A 290 3.76 -18.10 0.42
C MET A 290 3.86 -18.94 1.69
N ASP A 291 4.70 -19.98 1.67
CA ASP A 291 4.96 -20.81 2.84
C ASP A 291 5.65 -20.01 3.97
N ASP A 292 5.23 -20.28 5.21
CA ASP A 292 5.73 -19.57 6.39
C ASP A 292 7.24 -19.81 6.65
N ALA A 293 7.77 -20.98 6.30
CA ALA A 293 9.19 -21.27 6.46
C ALA A 293 10.01 -20.52 5.41
N GLU A 294 9.56 -20.50 4.15
CA GLU A 294 10.17 -19.69 3.09
C GLU A 294 10.18 -18.20 3.47
N LEU A 295 9.04 -17.68 3.93
CA LEU A 295 8.91 -16.28 4.36
C LEU A 295 9.84 -15.96 5.53
N LYS A 296 10.03 -16.88 6.50
CA LYS A 296 10.99 -16.69 7.60
C LYS A 296 12.42 -16.58 7.10
N VAL A 297 12.82 -17.40 6.13
CA VAL A 297 14.15 -17.35 5.53
C VAL A 297 14.35 -16.02 4.80
N ILE A 298 13.36 -15.59 4.00
CA ILE A 298 13.38 -14.28 3.31
C ILE A 298 13.51 -13.13 4.32
N LYS A 299 12.71 -13.13 5.39
CA LYS A 299 12.77 -12.09 6.44
C LYS A 299 14.15 -12.00 7.07
N ARG A 300 14.77 -13.15 7.37
CA ARG A 300 16.10 -13.20 7.98
C ARG A 300 17.16 -12.61 7.06
N ILE A 301 17.25 -13.08 5.81
CA ILE A 301 18.24 -12.59 4.84
C ILE A 301 18.01 -11.10 4.55
N PHE A 302 16.75 -10.68 4.43
CA PHE A 302 16.40 -9.28 4.25
C PHE A 302 16.87 -8.43 5.45
N GLY A 303 16.62 -8.90 6.67
CA GLY A 303 17.10 -8.26 7.90
C GLY A 303 18.61 -8.14 7.98
N GLU A 304 19.35 -9.21 7.65
CA GLU A 304 20.83 -9.21 7.60
C GLU A 304 21.36 -8.13 6.65
N LYS A 305 20.76 -8.01 5.46
CA LYS A 305 21.14 -6.97 4.48
C LYS A 305 20.75 -5.56 4.92
N ILE A 306 19.64 -5.39 5.63
CA ILE A 306 19.29 -4.11 6.24
C ILE A 306 20.32 -3.73 7.31
N ILE A 307 20.76 -4.65 8.15
CA ILE A 307 21.79 -4.39 9.18
C ILE A 307 23.07 -3.85 8.54
N GLU A 308 23.57 -4.51 7.48
CA GLU A 308 24.76 -4.06 6.75
C GLU A 308 24.61 -2.60 6.26
N ILE A 309 23.44 -2.25 5.73
CA ILE A 309 23.16 -0.90 5.23
C ILE A 309 23.07 0.11 6.39
N LEU A 310 22.35 -0.23 7.45
CA LEU A 310 22.12 0.65 8.60
C LEU A 310 23.42 0.90 9.39
N ASP A 311 24.29 -0.09 9.53
CA ASP A 311 25.59 0.08 10.21
C ASP A 311 26.49 1.08 9.47
N ILE A 312 26.41 1.11 8.14
CA ILE A 312 27.15 2.07 7.31
C ILE A 312 26.49 3.46 7.35
N LYS A 313 25.15 3.52 7.27
CA LYS A 313 24.41 4.78 7.11
C LYS A 313 24.10 5.49 8.43
N ILE A 314 23.98 4.73 9.51
CA ILE A 314 23.65 5.22 10.85
C ILE A 314 24.59 4.53 11.87
N PRO A 315 25.90 4.87 11.88
CA PRO A 315 26.88 4.19 12.73
C PRO A 315 26.56 4.28 14.24
N SER A 316 25.76 5.27 14.65
CA SER A 316 25.30 5.41 16.03
C SER A 316 24.46 4.23 16.52
N ILE A 317 23.78 3.49 15.62
CA ILE A 317 23.04 2.27 15.97
C ILE A 317 23.96 1.27 16.66
N LYS A 318 25.13 1.00 16.07
CA LYS A 318 26.12 0.08 16.62
C LYS A 318 26.57 0.51 18.02
N THR A 319 26.90 1.79 18.19
CA THR A 319 27.32 2.34 19.50
C THR A 319 26.21 2.21 20.55
N ILE A 320 24.96 2.54 20.21
CA ILE A 320 23.81 2.45 21.12
C ILE A 320 23.53 1.00 21.50
N ASN A 321 23.63 0.07 20.54
CA ASN A 321 23.41 -1.35 20.76
C ASN A 321 24.49 -1.94 21.66
N GLU A 322 25.78 -1.64 21.43
CA GLU A 322 26.88 -2.08 22.29
C GLU A 322 26.72 -1.60 23.74
N VAL A 323 26.32 -0.34 23.94
CA VAL A 323 26.05 0.21 25.28
C VAL A 323 24.88 -0.52 25.95
N THR A 324 23.83 -0.81 25.17
CA THR A 324 22.62 -1.48 25.65
C THR A 324 22.90 -2.93 26.03
N THR A 325 23.62 -3.68 25.19
CA THR A 325 24.03 -5.06 25.45
C THR A 325 24.93 -5.15 26.67
N LYS A 326 25.97 -4.32 26.79
CA LYS A 326 26.82 -4.27 28.00
C LYS A 326 26.02 -3.96 29.26
N SER A 327 25.04 -3.05 29.16
CA SER A 327 24.16 -2.73 30.28
C SER A 327 23.28 -3.91 30.70
N LEU A 328 22.81 -4.73 29.75
CA LEU A 328 22.07 -5.96 30.03
C LEU A 328 22.96 -7.05 30.65
N GLU A 329 24.17 -7.27 30.12
CA GLU A 329 25.14 -8.21 30.66
C GLU A 329 25.53 -7.89 32.10
N ASN A 330 25.79 -6.61 32.39
CA ASN A 330 26.10 -6.16 33.75
C ASN A 330 24.94 -6.37 34.72
N ARG A 331 23.69 -6.22 34.25
CA ARG A 331 22.49 -6.38 35.07
C ARG A 331 22.09 -7.84 35.25
N TYR A 332 22.38 -8.69 34.26
CA TYR A 332 22.06 -10.12 34.25
C TYR A 332 23.30 -10.95 33.90
N PRO A 333 24.30 -11.06 34.80
CA PRO A 333 25.57 -11.73 34.49
C PRO A 333 25.42 -13.22 34.14
N HIS A 334 24.38 -13.88 34.65
CA HIS A 334 24.06 -15.28 34.33
C HIS A 334 23.58 -15.48 32.88
N LEU A 335 23.22 -14.40 32.17
CA LEU A 335 22.82 -14.40 30.76
C LEU A 335 23.94 -13.90 29.83
N ASN A 336 25.16 -13.71 30.36
CA ASN A 336 26.26 -13.18 29.57
C ASN A 336 26.56 -14.09 28.36
N GLY A 337 26.74 -13.48 27.18
CA GLY A 337 26.90 -14.19 25.91
C GLY A 337 25.60 -14.74 25.29
N LEU A 338 24.44 -14.57 25.93
CA LEU A 338 23.14 -15.04 25.40
C LEU A 338 22.31 -13.96 24.72
N PHE A 339 22.67 -12.68 24.86
CA PHE A 339 22.00 -11.55 24.20
C PHE A 339 22.22 -11.57 22.69
N GLU A 340 21.20 -11.17 21.92
CA GLU A 340 21.31 -11.08 20.46
C GLU A 340 22.16 -9.87 20.04
N ASN A 341 23.13 -10.13 19.16
CA ASN A 341 24.03 -9.10 18.63
C ASN A 341 23.59 -8.55 17.26
N ASN A 342 22.62 -9.18 16.60
CA ASN A 342 22.22 -8.86 15.23
C ASN A 342 20.76 -8.38 15.16
N SER A 343 20.43 -7.36 15.94
CA SER A 343 19.12 -6.72 15.87
C SER A 343 19.04 -5.77 14.67
N VAL A 344 17.96 -5.83 13.89
CA VAL A 344 17.75 -4.89 12.77
C VAL A 344 17.30 -3.54 13.36
N GLY A 345 18.23 -2.59 13.45
CA GLY A 345 18.00 -1.29 14.10
C GLY A 345 18.44 -1.30 15.56
N LEU A 346 17.69 -0.65 16.44
CA LEU A 346 18.00 -0.56 17.86
C LEU A 346 17.53 -1.81 18.62
N VAL A 347 18.35 -2.29 19.55
CA VAL A 347 18.00 -3.43 20.42
C VAL A 347 16.84 -3.06 21.35
N ASP A 348 15.76 -3.84 21.30
CA ASP A 348 14.72 -3.77 22.33
C ASP A 348 15.17 -4.53 23.58
N ARG A 349 15.19 -3.84 24.72
CA ARG A 349 15.72 -4.39 25.98
C ARG A 349 14.89 -5.55 26.50
N ASN A 350 13.56 -5.48 26.37
CA ASN A 350 12.65 -6.49 26.90
C ASN A 350 12.70 -7.76 26.05
N GLN A 351 12.61 -7.61 24.74
CA GLN A 351 12.72 -8.70 23.77
C GLN A 351 14.09 -9.38 23.88
N SER A 352 15.17 -8.60 23.96
CA SER A 352 16.53 -9.16 24.10
C SER A 352 16.68 -9.96 25.39
N LEU A 353 16.14 -9.46 26.52
CA LEU A 353 16.13 -10.19 27.78
C LEU A 353 15.30 -11.48 27.71
N GLU A 354 14.10 -11.43 27.14
CA GLU A 354 13.22 -12.60 27.00
C GLU A 354 13.88 -13.70 26.16
N ILE A 355 14.53 -13.34 25.06
CA ILE A 355 15.27 -14.27 24.20
C ILE A 355 16.46 -14.88 24.95
N ALA A 356 17.25 -14.07 25.65
CA ALA A 356 18.41 -14.54 26.42
C ALA A 356 17.99 -15.50 27.55
N GLN A 357 16.90 -15.18 28.26
CA GLN A 357 16.33 -16.06 29.28
C GLN A 357 15.86 -17.38 28.68
N ARG A 358 15.13 -17.35 27.56
CA ARG A 358 14.67 -18.57 26.89
C ARG A 358 15.84 -19.46 26.48
N ARG A 359 16.94 -18.88 25.98
CA ARG A 359 18.17 -19.62 25.62
C ARG A 359 18.86 -20.23 26.83
N PHE A 360 18.81 -19.57 27.99
CA PHE A 360 19.40 -20.10 29.22
C PHE A 360 18.66 -21.33 29.76
N PHE A 361 17.36 -21.45 29.49
CA PHE A 361 16.53 -22.57 29.93
C PHE A 361 16.37 -23.70 28.90
N GLN A 362 16.97 -23.56 27.70
CA GLN A 362 17.10 -24.61 26.70
C GLN A 362 18.42 -25.36 26.90
#